data_AF-A0A7W6NCQ2-F1
#
_entry.id   AF-A0A7W6NCQ2-F1
#
_cell.length_a   1.000
_cell.length_b   1.000
_cell.length_c   1.000
_cell.angle_alpha   90.00
_cell.angle_beta   90.00
_cell.angle_gamma   90.00
#
_symmetry.space_group_name_H-M   'P 1'
#
loop_
_entity.id
_entity.type
_entity.pdbx_description
1 polymer ?
#
loop_
_entity_poly.entity_id
_entity_poly.type
_entity_poly.pdbx_seq_one_letter_code
_entity_poly.pdbx_strand_id
1 'polypeptide(L)'
;MKTMIGTPLVRLIAGFVIWAVGFVVLYAVQALGCAYGWGDWHRPVLIGLYLLALIPLIWLAMPARAGAEDGPLHMAALWANRAALVAAILVFLPTTFASLCI
;
A
#
# COMPACT_ATOMS: atom_id res chain seq x y z
N MET A 1 1.54 -1.75 -20.43
CA MET A 1 1.86 -1.81 -18.98
C MET A 1 3.22 -2.44 -18.66
N LYS A 2 3.58 -3.59 -19.25
CA LYS A 2 4.90 -4.24 -19.04
C LYS A 2 6.10 -3.32 -19.32
N THR A 3 5.99 -2.41 -20.28
CA THR A 3 7.06 -1.48 -20.69
C THR A 3 7.24 -0.27 -19.77
N MET A 4 6.18 0.23 -19.12
CA MET A 4 6.31 1.39 -18.19
C MET A 4 6.85 1.00 -16.81
N ILE A 5 6.59 -0.22 -16.36
CA ILE A 5 7.07 -0.73 -15.05
C ILE A 5 8.53 -1.23 -15.14
N GLY A 6 9.06 -1.39 -16.37
CA GLY A 6 10.45 -1.82 -16.61
C GLY A 6 11.49 -0.76 -16.26
N THR A 7 11.13 0.53 -16.28
CA THR A 7 12.07 1.59 -15.92
C THR A 7 12.30 1.63 -14.40
N PRO A 8 13.56 1.55 -13.93
CA PRO A 8 13.88 1.47 -12.50
C PRO A 8 13.42 2.69 -11.72
N LEU A 9 13.32 3.85 -12.38
CA LEU A 9 12.80 5.09 -11.79
C LEU A 9 11.31 5.00 -11.42
N VAL A 10 10.48 4.42 -12.30
CA VAL A 10 9.05 4.22 -12.04
C VAL A 10 8.86 3.25 -10.88
N ARG A 11 9.67 2.18 -10.83
CA ARG A 11 9.63 1.21 -9.75
C ARG A 11 10.08 1.79 -8.40
N LEU A 12 10.98 2.77 -8.39
CA LEU A 12 11.44 3.45 -7.19
C LEU A 12 10.29 4.22 -6.49
N ILE A 13 9.45 4.90 -7.27
CA ILE A 13 8.37 5.74 -6.72
C ILE A 13 7.04 5.01 -6.56
N ALA A 14 6.81 3.92 -7.31
CA ALA A 14 5.53 3.23 -7.37
C ALA A 14 5.00 2.79 -5.99
N GLY A 15 5.87 2.25 -5.12
CA GLY A 15 5.47 1.79 -3.79
C GLY A 15 4.90 2.90 -2.92
N PHE A 16 5.57 4.05 -2.85
CA PHE A 16 5.09 5.18 -2.04
C PHE A 16 3.87 5.88 -2.64
N VAL A 17 3.73 5.89 -3.97
CA VAL A 17 2.51 6.42 -4.61
C VAL A 17 1.31 5.54 -4.26
N ILE A 18 1.44 4.21 -4.37
CA ILE A 18 0.38 3.27 -4.02
C ILE A 18 0.06 3.35 -2.53
N TRP A 19 1.08 3.47 -1.67
CA TRP A 19 0.91 3.71 -0.25
C TRP A 19 0.11 5.00 0.03
N ALA A 20 0.47 6.12 -0.61
CA ALA A 20 -0.23 7.38 -0.41
C ALA A 20 -1.70 7.30 -0.84
N VAL A 21 -1.99 6.69 -2.00
CA VAL A 21 -3.37 6.47 -2.46
C VAL A 21 -4.13 5.59 -1.49
N GLY A 22 -3.54 4.49 -1.03
CA GLY A 22 -4.14 3.58 -0.06
C GLY A 22 -4.49 4.29 1.25
N PHE A 23 -3.58 5.15 1.75
CA PHE A 23 -3.79 5.95 2.94
C PHE A 23 -4.98 6.91 2.79
N VAL A 24 -5.03 7.68 1.69
CA VAL A 24 -6.13 8.63 1.43
C VAL A 24 -7.47 7.90 1.34
N VAL A 25 -7.53 6.78 0.63
CA VAL A 25 -8.77 6.00 0.47
C VAL A 25 -9.23 5.42 1.82
N LEU A 26 -8.33 4.77 2.57
CA LEU A 26 -8.68 4.20 3.87
C LEU A 26 -9.16 5.29 4.85
N TYR A 27 -8.46 6.42 4.88
CA TYR A 27 -8.83 7.53 5.75
C TYR A 27 -10.19 8.14 5.38
N ALA A 28 -10.45 8.33 4.07
CA ALA A 28 -11.73 8.83 3.60
C ALA A 28 -12.89 7.86 3.93
N VAL A 29 -12.70 6.56 3.70
CA VAL A 29 -13.71 5.54 3.99
C VAL A 29 -13.94 5.41 5.50
N GLN A 30 -12.90 5.57 6.31
CA GLN A 30 -13.05 5.63 7.77
C GLN A 30 -13.98 6.80 8.15
N ALA A 31 -13.69 8.02 7.68
CA ALA A 31 -14.51 9.19 7.97
C ALA A 31 -15.95 9.04 7.49
N LEU A 32 -16.16 8.48 6.29
CA LEU A 32 -17.49 8.20 5.75
C LEU A 32 -18.25 7.19 6.59
N GLY A 33 -17.62 6.08 6.97
CA GLY A 33 -18.28 5.04 7.77
C GLY A 33 -18.71 5.54 9.15
N CYS A 34 -17.96 6.47 9.74
CA CYS A 34 -18.33 7.16 10.97
C CYS A 34 -19.49 8.15 10.76
N ALA A 35 -19.45 8.95 9.69
CA ALA A 35 -20.48 9.97 9.42
C ALA A 35 -21.83 9.35 9.04
N TYR A 36 -21.82 8.21 8.33
CA TYR A 36 -23.02 7.51 7.86
C TYR A 36 -23.44 6.33 8.73
N GLY A 37 -22.74 6.05 9.83
CA GLY A 37 -23.13 5.02 10.80
C GLY A 37 -23.20 3.60 10.23
N TRP A 38 -22.13 3.13 9.58
CA TRP A 38 -22.11 1.81 8.92
C TRP A 38 -22.18 0.60 9.88
N GLY A 39 -22.19 0.82 11.19
CA GLY A 39 -22.30 -0.22 12.21
C GLY A 39 -21.28 -1.35 12.01
N ASP A 40 -21.77 -2.60 12.05
CA ASP A 40 -20.94 -3.80 11.93
C ASP A 40 -20.20 -3.93 10.57
N TRP A 41 -20.67 -3.25 9.53
CA TRP A 41 -20.03 -3.28 8.20
C TRP A 41 -18.82 -2.36 8.09
N HIS A 42 -18.63 -1.42 9.02
CA HIS A 42 -17.51 -0.47 9.00
C HIS A 42 -16.15 -1.17 8.98
N ARG A 43 -15.95 -2.08 9.95
CA ARG A 43 -14.69 -2.78 10.18
C ARG A 43 -14.30 -3.76 9.05
N PRO A 44 -15.18 -4.65 8.55
CA PRO A 44 -14.83 -5.55 7.46
C PRO A 44 -14.50 -4.80 6.16
N VAL A 45 -15.17 -3.67 5.88
CA VAL A 45 -14.85 -2.85 4.69
C VAL A 45 -13.45 -2.25 4.79
N LEU A 46 -13.08 -1.69 5.95
CA LEU A 46 -11.73 -1.18 6.18
C LEU A 46 -10.66 -2.27 6.06
N ILE A 47 -10.90 -3.46 6.62
CA ILE A 47 -9.99 -4.61 6.50
C ILE A 47 -9.87 -5.04 5.04
N GLY A 48 -10.98 -5.08 4.29
CA GLY A 48 -10.98 -5.40 2.87
C GLY A 48 -10.12 -4.44 2.05
N LEU A 49 -10.28 -3.13 2.27
CA LEU A 49 -9.48 -2.10 1.62
C LEU A 49 -8.00 -2.17 2.01
N TYR A 50 -7.71 -2.47 3.27
CA TYR A 50 -6.35 -2.70 3.75
C TYR A 50 -5.67 -3.85 3.00
N LEU A 51 -6.33 -5.01 2.92
CA LEU A 51 -5.81 -6.16 2.20
C LEU A 51 -5.63 -5.86 0.70
N LEU A 52 -6.59 -5.16 0.08
CA LEU A 52 -6.49 -4.74 -1.31
C LEU A 52 -5.28 -3.82 -1.55
N ALA A 53 -4.98 -2.89 -0.63
CA ALA A 53 -3.83 -2.00 -0.74
C ALA A 53 -2.50 -2.75 -0.57
N LEU A 54 -2.46 -3.84 0.21
CA LEU A 54 -1.25 -4.64 0.41
C LEU A 54 -0.85 -5.48 -0.81
N ILE A 55 -1.81 -5.98 -1.59
CA ILE A 55 -1.55 -6.86 -2.75
C ILE A 55 -0.49 -6.25 -3.72
N PRO A 56 -0.67 -5.03 -4.25
CA PRO A 56 0.31 -4.45 -5.17
C PRO A 56 1.63 -4.08 -4.47
N LEU A 57 1.61 -3.73 -3.18
CA LEU A 57 2.82 -3.41 -2.41
C LEU A 57 3.69 -4.64 -2.15
N ILE A 58 3.08 -5.77 -1.80
CA ILE A 58 3.75 -7.07 -1.66
C ILE A 58 4.38 -7.45 -3.00
N TRP A 59 3.63 -7.27 -4.10
CA TRP A 59 4.14 -7.56 -5.44
C TRP A 59 5.37 -6.72 -5.80
N LEU A 60 5.36 -5.42 -5.48
CA LEU A 60 6.49 -4.51 -5.71
C LEU A 60 7.69 -4.79 -4.80
N ALA A 61 7.46 -5.27 -3.58
CA ALA A 61 8.49 -5.59 -2.59
C ALA A 61 9.22 -6.93 -2.88
N MET A 62 8.68 -7.75 -3.78
CA MET A 62 9.35 -8.97 -4.23
C MET A 62 10.50 -8.64 -5.20
N PRO A 63 11.65 -9.34 -5.09
CA PRO A 63 12.76 -9.15 -6.01
C PRO A 63 12.35 -9.52 -7.44
N ALA A 64 12.89 -8.82 -8.43
CA ALA A 64 12.76 -9.25 -9.82
C ALA A 64 13.43 -10.64 -10.00
N ARG A 65 12.91 -11.47 -10.91
CA ARG A 65 13.55 -12.73 -11.28
C ARG A 65 15.00 -12.46 -11.73
N ALA A 66 15.91 -13.34 -11.31
CA ALA A 66 17.35 -13.27 -11.60
C ALA A 66 17.62 -13.03 -13.10
N GLY A 67 18.44 -12.02 -13.41
CA GLY A 67 18.74 -11.56 -14.77
C GLY A 67 18.32 -10.12 -15.10
N ALA A 68 17.72 -9.40 -14.15
CA ALA A 68 17.37 -7.99 -14.29
C ALA A 68 18.51 -7.10 -13.73
N GLU A 69 19.33 -6.54 -14.63
CA GLU A 69 20.28 -5.43 -14.44
C GLU A 69 20.69 -5.10 -12.99
N ASP A 70 21.85 -5.63 -12.58
CA ASP A 70 22.49 -5.38 -11.29
C ASP A 70 23.01 -3.94 -11.20
N GLY A 71 22.13 -3.01 -10.81
CA GLY A 71 22.47 -1.60 -10.58
C GLY A 71 22.06 -1.10 -9.20
N PRO A 72 22.76 -0.10 -8.62
CA PRO A 72 22.42 0.47 -7.31
C PRO A 72 20.99 1.05 -7.28
N LEU A 73 20.48 1.50 -8.42
CA LEU A 73 19.11 2.01 -8.56
C LEU A 73 18.06 0.90 -8.38
N HIS A 74 18.36 -0.34 -8.80
CA HIS A 74 17.48 -1.49 -8.58
C HIS A 74 17.37 -1.83 -7.10
N MET A 75 18.52 -1.82 -6.40
CA MET A 75 18.56 -2.08 -4.95
C MET A 75 17.82 -0.99 -4.16
N ALA A 76 18.02 0.28 -4.54
CA ALA A 76 17.29 1.39 -3.95
C ALA A 76 15.77 1.23 -4.15
N ALA A 77 15.33 0.86 -5.36
CA ALA A 77 13.91 0.63 -5.64
C ALA A 77 13.33 -0.54 -4.81
N LEU A 78 14.06 -1.64 -4.66
CA LEU A 78 13.59 -2.77 -3.85
C LEU A 78 13.40 -2.39 -2.38
N TRP A 79 14.38 -1.70 -1.78
CA TRP A 79 14.30 -1.27 -0.40
C TRP A 79 13.23 -0.19 -0.18
N ALA A 80 13.07 0.75 -1.13
CA ALA A 80 11.99 1.73 -1.08
C ALA A 80 10.60 1.05 -1.09
N ASN A 81 10.39 0.06 -1.94
CA ASN A 81 9.12 -0.69 -1.98
C ASN A 81 8.88 -1.52 -0.71
N ARG A 82 9.93 -2.09 -0.11
CA ARG A 82 9.83 -2.75 1.20
C ARG A 82 9.50 -1.77 2.32
N ALA A 83 10.11 -0.59 2.33
CA ALA A 83 9.80 0.46 3.28
C ALA A 83 8.34 0.91 3.14
N ALA A 84 7.84 1.09 1.92
CA ALA A 84 6.44 1.42 1.66
C ALA A 84 5.48 0.32 2.16
N LEU A 85 5.84 -0.96 1.97
CA LEU A 85 5.05 -2.07 2.51
C LEU A 85 5.01 -2.08 4.04
N VAL A 86 6.16 -1.92 4.70
CA VAL A 86 6.23 -1.85 6.17
C VAL A 86 5.45 -0.65 6.69
N ALA A 87 5.57 0.50 6.03
CA ALA A 87 4.77 1.68 6.36
C ALA A 87 3.27 1.43 6.17
N ALA A 88 2.85 0.71 5.12
CA ALA A 88 1.45 0.34 4.93
C ALA A 88 0.94 -0.48 6.12
N ILE A 89 1.69 -1.51 6.52
CA ILE A 89 1.33 -2.37 7.64
C ILE A 89 1.23 -1.55 8.93
N LEU A 90 2.24 -0.73 9.24
CA LEU A 90 2.28 0.00 10.51
C LEU A 90 1.25 1.13 10.60
N VAL A 91 0.98 1.83 9.49
CA VAL A 91 0.09 3.01 9.47
C VAL A 91 -1.37 2.62 9.22
N PHE A 92 -1.63 1.58 8.42
CA PHE A 92 -3.01 1.18 8.09
C PHE A 92 -3.62 0.30 9.19
N LEU A 93 -2.81 -0.38 10.00
CA LEU A 93 -3.29 -1.17 11.14
C LEU A 93 -4.06 -0.33 12.19
N PRO A 94 -3.54 0.78 12.75
CA PRO A 94 -4.31 1.56 13.72
C PRO A 94 -5.56 2.19 13.09
N THR A 95 -5.53 2.57 11.81
CA THR A 95 -6.72 3.11 11.12
C THR A 95 -7.79 2.05 10.82
N THR A 96 -7.45 0.76 10.85
CA THR A 96 -8.44 -0.31 10.62
C THR A 96 -8.91 -0.97 11.92
N PHE A 97 -8.06 -1.04 12.94
CA PHE A 97 -8.33 -1.77 14.18
C PHE A 97 -8.61 -0.88 15.40
N ALA A 98 -8.11 0.36 15.42
CA ALA A 98 -8.27 1.31 16.51
C ALA A 98 -9.17 2.50 16.17
N SER A 99 -10.00 2.38 15.12
CA SER A 99 -11.00 3.40 14.78
C SER A 99 -11.98 3.58 15.94
N LEU A 100 -12.04 4.79 16.51
CA LEU A 100 -12.86 5.16 17.66
C LEU A 100 -14.37 5.27 17.36
N CYS A 101 -14.77 4.99 16.12
CA CYS A 101 -16.18 4.96 15.74
C CYS A 101 -16.78 3.63 16.23
N ILE A 102 -17.27 3.68 17.46
CA ILE A 102 -18.17 2.70 18.10
C ILE A 102 -19.60 3.17 17.84
#